data_AF-A0AB38R3C2-F1
#
_entry.id   AF-A0AB38R3C2-F1
#
_cell.length_a   1.000
_cell.length_b   1.000
_cell.length_c   1.000
_cell.angle_alpha   90.00
_cell.angle_beta   90.00
_cell.angle_gamma   90.00
#
_symmetry.space_group_name_H-M   'P 1'
#
loop_
_entity.id
_entity.type
_entity.pdbx_description
1 polymer ?
#
loop_
_entity_poly.entity_id
_entity_poly.type
_entity_poly.pdbx_seq_one_letter_code
_entity_poly.pdbx_strand_id
1 'polypeptide(L)'
;MLTCRFCGLTGTPDDGDFQLDKYNKGFWCEACDGFNYFEHVKNRHRFVLILEYQSANSQPKVKVPIRFNKRLSPFRYPGGKSKLIDYLYLHLNYSKTKKLVSPFTGGGSFELAMLDAGVVEHLHLNDLDTGIFSFWWVVKHMPFALIERLQTITPTHKDFFEAQSIIKEDYRGIDVVEAAWASLLVNRLAYSGIYKANPLGGKKGTRKALLSRWNPIELEKRIMHIHQLSERITVTQENALELIEEAYWDGESTIFIDPPYFEKGKDLYHCYYTEKDHIELSHLLDSLYHGCPGADIIVTYNYHEWIDNLYYYPQRKIISRTYSA
;
A
#
# COMPACT_ATOMS: atom_id res chain seq x y z
N MET A 1 31.72 26.15 -0.32
CA MET A 1 31.62 25.42 0.96
C MET A 1 30.41 24.51 0.86
N LEU A 2 30.59 23.23 1.15
CA LEU A 2 29.54 22.21 1.19
C LEU A 2 29.19 21.93 2.65
N THR A 3 27.93 21.56 2.91
CA THR A 3 27.44 21.16 4.23
C THR A 3 26.63 19.88 4.07
N CYS A 4 27.01 18.82 4.78
CA CYS A 4 26.21 17.61 4.85
C CYS A 4 24.95 17.86 5.70
N ARG A 5 23.77 17.62 5.12
CA ARG A 5 22.46 17.78 5.79
C ARG A 5 22.21 16.76 6.90
N PHE A 6 22.96 15.66 6.92
CA PHE A 6 22.71 14.52 7.82
C PHE A 6 23.57 14.59 9.07
N CYS A 7 24.87 14.83 8.94
CA CYS A 7 25.80 14.93 10.07
C CYS A 7 26.27 16.36 10.38
N GLY A 8 25.99 17.34 9.51
CA GLY A 8 26.39 18.74 9.70
C GLY A 8 27.83 19.07 9.34
N LEU A 9 28.62 18.10 8.85
CA LEU A 9 30.01 18.33 8.41
C LEU A 9 30.05 19.43 7.33
N THR A 10 30.97 20.38 7.49
CA THR A 10 31.20 21.48 6.54
C THR A 10 32.62 21.46 6.04
N GLY A 11 32.81 21.72 4.75
CA GLY A 11 34.14 21.79 4.14
C GLY A 11 34.10 22.23 2.69
N THR A 12 35.21 22.09 1.99
CA THR A 12 35.35 22.31 0.56
C THR A 12 35.45 20.97 -0.18
N PRO A 13 35.14 20.92 -1.48
CA PRO A 13 35.31 19.69 -2.27
C PRO A 13 36.75 19.16 -2.28
N ASP A 14 37.73 20.01 -1.98
CA ASP A 14 39.16 19.65 -2.01
C ASP A 14 39.65 19.05 -0.68
N ASP A 15 38.86 19.11 0.40
CA ASP A 15 39.24 18.65 1.73
C ASP A 15 39.20 17.11 1.88
N GLY A 16 38.75 16.39 0.84
CA GLY A 16 38.61 14.93 0.86
C GLY A 16 37.39 14.42 1.63
N ASP A 17 36.69 15.29 2.37
CA ASP A 17 35.50 14.97 3.17
C ASP A 17 34.23 14.73 2.33
N PHE A 18 34.26 15.12 1.04
CA PHE A 18 33.11 15.03 0.14
C PHE A 18 33.49 14.47 -1.22
N GLN A 19 32.73 13.48 -1.67
CA GLN A 19 32.85 12.93 -3.02
C GLN A 19 31.75 13.49 -3.93
N LEU A 20 32.12 14.26 -4.96
CA LEU A 20 31.16 14.84 -5.89
C LEU A 20 30.50 13.79 -6.80
N ASP A 21 29.20 13.95 -7.03
CA ASP A 21 28.47 13.14 -7.99
C ASP A 21 28.88 13.41 -9.44
N LYS A 22 29.11 12.34 -10.19
CA LYS A 22 29.50 12.41 -11.62
C LYS A 22 28.47 13.09 -12.50
N TYR A 23 27.19 13.14 -12.10
CA TYR A 23 26.13 13.82 -12.83
C TYR A 23 25.85 15.24 -12.32
N ASN A 24 26.71 15.77 -11.44
CA ASN A 24 26.59 17.10 -10.85
C ASN A 24 25.23 17.34 -10.19
N LYS A 25 24.65 16.29 -9.58
CA LYS A 25 23.41 16.38 -8.80
C LYS A 25 23.67 16.66 -7.33
N GLY A 26 24.86 16.33 -6.83
CA GLY A 26 25.15 16.37 -5.41
C GLY A 26 26.54 15.86 -5.05
N PHE A 27 26.68 15.40 -3.82
CA PHE A 27 27.90 14.84 -3.26
C PHE A 27 27.60 13.83 -2.13
N TRP A 28 28.47 12.85 -1.95
CA TRP A 28 28.49 11.98 -0.77
C TRP A 28 29.36 12.59 0.33
N CYS A 29 28.98 12.35 1.58
CA CYS A 29 29.72 12.77 2.76
C CYS A 29 30.49 11.58 3.33
N GLU A 30 31.82 11.60 3.30
CA GLU A 30 32.66 10.47 3.75
C GLU A 30 32.49 10.15 5.25
N ALA A 31 32.02 11.10 6.05
CA ALA A 31 31.80 10.89 7.49
C ALA A 31 30.52 10.10 7.82
N CYS A 32 29.54 10.03 6.91
CA CYS A 32 28.28 9.35 7.18
C CYS A 32 27.73 8.58 5.98
N ASP A 33 28.39 8.55 4.84
CA ASP A 33 27.92 7.93 3.59
C ASP A 33 26.61 8.52 3.02
N GLY A 34 26.19 9.68 3.53
CA GLY A 34 24.93 10.32 3.14
C GLY A 34 25.03 11.13 1.84
N PHE A 35 24.08 10.94 0.93
CA PHE A 35 24.00 11.71 -0.32
C PHE A 35 23.28 13.05 -0.16
N ASN A 36 23.94 14.12 -0.58
CA ASN A 36 23.47 15.49 -0.48
C ASN A 36 23.24 16.10 -1.86
N TYR A 37 22.04 16.62 -2.12
CA TYR A 37 21.75 17.35 -3.36
C TYR A 37 22.27 18.77 -3.32
N PHE A 38 22.74 19.25 -4.47
CA PHE A 38 22.97 20.68 -4.66
C PHE A 38 21.66 21.49 -4.72
N GLU A 39 21.76 22.79 -4.44
CA GLU A 39 20.61 23.70 -4.38
C GLU A 39 19.84 23.80 -5.70
N HIS A 40 20.53 23.76 -6.85
CA HIS A 40 19.89 23.84 -8.16
C HIS A 40 19.07 22.61 -8.54
N VAL A 41 19.27 21.47 -7.85
CA VAL A 41 18.51 20.25 -8.14
C VAL A 41 17.11 20.35 -7.54
N LYS A 42 16.13 20.54 -8.43
CA LYS A 42 14.71 20.68 -8.08
C LYS A 42 14.02 19.34 -7.78
N ASN A 43 14.32 18.30 -8.57
CA ASN A 43 13.69 16.99 -8.46
C ASN A 43 14.49 16.05 -7.57
N ARG A 44 14.49 16.33 -6.27
CA ARG A 44 15.12 15.47 -5.25
C ARG A 44 14.17 14.32 -4.92
N HIS A 45 14.73 13.14 -4.65
CA HIS A 45 13.91 12.05 -4.10
C HIS A 45 13.33 12.46 -2.73
N ARG A 46 12.09 12.04 -2.49
CA ARG A 46 11.31 12.44 -1.32
C ARG A 46 11.05 11.24 -0.43
N PHE A 47 11.00 11.49 0.87
CA PHE A 47 10.57 10.51 1.86
C PHE A 47 9.55 11.19 2.76
N VAL A 48 8.30 10.71 2.73
CA VAL A 48 7.17 11.27 3.46
C VAL A 48 6.60 10.21 4.38
N LEU A 49 6.44 10.55 5.66
CA LEU A 49 5.77 9.73 6.66
C LEU A 49 4.44 10.40 7.04
N ILE A 50 3.33 9.73 6.75
CA ILE A 50 1.98 10.20 7.03
C ILE A 50 1.40 9.39 8.18
N LEU A 51 1.15 10.05 9.31
CA LEU A 51 0.60 9.45 10.52
C LEU A 51 -0.87 9.84 10.69
N GLU A 52 -1.73 8.83 10.79
CA GLU A 52 -3.18 8.97 10.82
C GLU A 52 -3.72 8.91 12.25
N TYR A 53 -4.18 10.04 12.78
CA TYR A 53 -4.81 10.12 14.09
C TYR A 53 -6.32 9.87 14.00
N GLN A 54 -6.85 8.99 14.86
CA GLN A 54 -8.30 8.77 14.95
C GLN A 54 -8.97 10.00 15.58
N SER A 55 -9.80 10.71 14.83
CA SER A 55 -10.54 11.87 15.35
C SER A 55 -11.96 11.90 14.82
N ALA A 56 -12.87 12.41 15.65
CA ALA A 56 -14.23 12.77 15.25
C ALA A 56 -14.25 13.97 14.28
N ASN A 57 -13.17 14.76 14.23
CA ASN A 57 -13.06 15.90 13.33
C ASN A 57 -12.86 15.44 11.88
N SER A 58 -13.47 16.19 10.95
CA SER A 58 -13.44 15.87 9.53
C SER A 58 -12.02 15.86 8.97
N GLN A 59 -11.73 14.88 8.11
CA GLN A 59 -10.50 14.81 7.32
C GLN A 59 -10.20 16.12 6.59
N PRO A 60 -8.92 16.44 6.31
CA PRO A 60 -8.56 17.60 5.51
C PRO A 60 -9.25 17.52 4.14
N LYS A 61 -10.15 18.47 3.87
CA LYS A 61 -10.76 18.61 2.54
C LYS A 61 -9.75 19.22 1.59
N VAL A 62 -9.14 18.36 0.78
CA VAL A 62 -8.23 18.79 -0.28
C VAL A 62 -9.01 18.91 -1.59
N LYS A 63 -8.78 19.99 -2.34
CA LYS A 63 -9.22 20.10 -3.73
C LYS A 63 -8.07 19.72 -4.64
N VAL A 64 -8.31 18.74 -5.50
CA VAL A 64 -7.36 18.25 -6.51
C VAL A 64 -7.97 18.48 -7.91
N PRO A 65 -7.15 18.71 -8.94
CA PRO A 65 -7.65 18.96 -10.30
C PRO A 65 -8.19 17.70 -11.00
N ILE A 66 -7.92 16.51 -10.46
CA ILE A 66 -8.27 15.21 -11.02
C ILE A 66 -9.40 14.58 -10.21
N ARG A 67 -10.35 13.92 -10.88
CA ARG A 67 -11.43 13.16 -10.23
C ARG A 67 -11.06 11.68 -10.15
N PHE A 68 -10.93 11.17 -8.93
CA PHE A 68 -10.58 9.76 -8.68
C PHE A 68 -11.80 8.84 -8.54
N ASN A 69 -11.68 7.61 -9.05
CA ASN A 69 -12.62 6.53 -8.77
C ASN A 69 -12.33 5.89 -7.40
N LYS A 70 -12.86 6.51 -6.34
CA LYS A 70 -12.60 6.11 -4.95
C LYS A 70 -13.20 4.77 -4.53
N ARG A 71 -13.94 4.09 -5.40
CA ARG A 71 -14.65 2.83 -5.10
C ARG A 71 -14.36 1.73 -6.12
N LEU A 72 -13.26 1.83 -6.86
CA LEU A 72 -12.89 0.83 -7.86
C LEU A 72 -12.55 -0.53 -7.23
N SER A 73 -11.85 -0.54 -6.09
CA SER A 73 -11.50 -1.79 -5.41
C SER A 73 -12.73 -2.66 -5.09
N PRO A 74 -12.69 -3.98 -5.40
CA PRO A 74 -13.71 -4.96 -4.98
C PRO A 74 -13.64 -5.28 -3.48
N PHE A 75 -12.45 -5.12 -2.87
CA PHE A 75 -12.18 -5.44 -1.48
C PHE A 75 -12.60 -4.34 -0.50
N ARG A 76 -12.98 -4.76 0.70
CA ARG A 76 -13.10 -3.90 1.88
C ARG A 76 -11.95 -4.23 2.83
N TYR A 77 -10.89 -3.44 2.81
CA TYR A 77 -9.71 -3.74 3.61
C TYR A 77 -9.62 -2.81 4.83
N PRO A 78 -9.28 -3.34 6.02
CA PRO A 78 -8.86 -2.51 7.14
C PRO A 78 -7.77 -1.53 6.70
N GLY A 79 -7.85 -0.28 7.15
CA GLY A 79 -6.90 0.76 6.75
C GLY A 79 -7.11 1.35 5.34
N GLY A 80 -7.99 0.78 4.51
CA GLY A 80 -8.18 1.18 3.11
C GLY A 80 -8.27 2.69 2.85
N LYS A 81 -7.40 3.19 1.98
CA LYS A 81 -7.10 4.62 1.78
C LYS A 81 -8.06 5.37 0.86
N SER A 82 -9.21 4.79 0.51
CA SER A 82 -10.21 5.40 -0.39
C SER A 82 -10.62 6.84 -0.04
N LYS A 83 -10.72 7.16 1.26
CA LYS A 83 -11.03 8.52 1.72
C LYS A 83 -9.84 9.49 1.65
N LEU A 84 -8.61 8.96 1.65
CA LEU A 84 -7.35 9.73 1.64
C LEU A 84 -6.73 9.87 0.24
N ILE A 85 -7.34 9.29 -0.80
CA ILE A 85 -6.82 9.33 -2.17
C ILE A 85 -6.39 10.75 -2.59
N ASP A 86 -7.27 11.74 -2.43
CA ASP A 86 -6.99 13.13 -2.84
C ASP A 86 -5.81 13.74 -2.05
N TYR A 87 -5.64 13.34 -0.78
CA TYR A 87 -4.55 13.80 0.06
C TYR A 87 -3.23 13.13 -0.32
N LEU A 88 -3.22 11.80 -0.46
CA LEU A 88 -2.05 11.02 -0.87
C LEU A 88 -1.55 11.44 -2.25
N TYR A 89 -2.46 11.76 -3.16
CA TYR A 89 -2.14 12.31 -4.48
C TYR A 89 -1.23 13.54 -4.40
N LEU A 90 -1.42 14.46 -3.45
CA LEU A 90 -0.58 15.65 -3.29
C LEU A 90 0.90 15.33 -2.98
N HIS A 91 1.16 14.13 -2.49
CA HIS A 91 2.49 13.67 -2.14
C HIS A 91 3.18 12.93 -3.29
N LEU A 92 2.52 12.72 -4.44
CA LEU A 92 3.18 12.25 -5.66
C LEU A 92 3.91 13.40 -6.37
N ASN A 93 4.93 13.06 -7.16
CA ASN A 93 5.63 14.02 -8.00
C ASN A 93 5.29 13.68 -9.45
N TYR A 94 4.29 14.33 -10.03
CA TYR A 94 3.82 14.01 -11.39
C TYR A 94 4.92 14.06 -12.45
N SER A 95 5.96 14.87 -12.25
CA SER A 95 7.06 14.96 -13.21
C SER A 95 8.03 13.78 -13.15
N LYS A 96 7.90 12.92 -12.13
CA LYS A 96 8.80 11.80 -11.83
C LYS A 96 8.07 10.46 -11.74
N THR A 97 6.90 10.42 -11.11
CA THR A 97 6.17 9.19 -10.79
C THR A 97 5.47 8.62 -12.03
N LYS A 98 6.12 7.69 -12.73
CA LYS A 98 5.50 6.87 -13.78
C LYS A 98 5.01 5.52 -13.26
N LYS A 99 5.74 4.93 -12.31
CA LYS A 99 5.39 3.64 -11.70
C LYS A 99 5.03 3.83 -10.23
N LEU A 100 3.95 3.18 -9.79
CA LEU A 100 3.59 3.08 -8.38
C LEU A 100 3.83 1.64 -7.91
N VAL A 101 4.66 1.46 -6.89
CA VAL A 101 4.96 0.16 -6.30
C VAL A 101 4.35 0.10 -4.91
N SER A 102 3.51 -0.90 -4.66
CA SER A 102 2.86 -1.12 -3.37
C SER A 102 3.27 -2.48 -2.77
N PRO A 103 4.27 -2.51 -1.88
CA PRO A 103 4.71 -3.73 -1.20
C PRO A 103 3.63 -4.38 -0.32
N PHE A 104 2.66 -3.58 0.13
CA PHE A 104 1.55 -3.96 1.01
C PHE A 104 0.21 -3.52 0.41
N THR A 105 -0.18 -4.13 -0.70
CA THR A 105 -1.33 -3.68 -1.49
C THR A 105 -2.65 -3.77 -0.72
N GLY A 106 -2.88 -4.88 -0.02
CA GLY A 106 -4.17 -5.20 0.58
C GLY A 106 -5.33 -5.00 -0.40
N GLY A 107 -6.18 -4.03 -0.10
CA GLY A 107 -7.33 -3.68 -0.94
C GLY A 107 -7.03 -2.82 -2.18
N GLY A 108 -5.83 -2.30 -2.38
CA GLY A 108 -5.42 -1.61 -3.61
C GLY A 108 -6.20 -0.33 -3.96
N SER A 109 -6.84 0.33 -2.98
CA SER A 109 -7.78 1.42 -3.27
C SER A 109 -7.12 2.71 -3.77
N PHE A 110 -5.90 3.01 -3.32
CA PHE A 110 -5.16 4.20 -3.74
C PHE A 110 -4.49 3.94 -5.09
N GLU A 111 -3.84 2.79 -5.18
CA GLU A 111 -3.17 2.21 -6.32
C GLU A 111 -4.03 2.23 -7.58
N LEU A 112 -5.21 1.58 -7.49
CA LEU A 112 -6.14 1.52 -8.60
C LEU A 112 -6.66 2.90 -8.99
N ALA A 113 -6.86 3.80 -8.02
CA ALA A 113 -7.31 5.16 -8.32
C ALA A 113 -6.25 5.97 -9.08
N MET A 114 -4.97 5.79 -8.77
CA MET A 114 -3.88 6.45 -9.50
C MET A 114 -3.78 5.92 -10.94
N LEU A 115 -3.86 4.60 -11.13
CA LEU A 115 -3.78 3.98 -12.45
C LEU A 115 -5.00 4.30 -13.34
N ASP A 116 -6.20 4.24 -12.76
CA ASP A 116 -7.48 4.52 -13.44
C ASP A 116 -7.56 5.98 -13.91
N ALA A 117 -7.07 6.90 -13.09
CA ALA A 117 -7.04 8.33 -13.43
C ALA A 117 -5.88 8.72 -14.37
N GLY A 118 -5.02 7.76 -14.75
CA GLY A 118 -3.85 8.02 -15.60
C GLY A 118 -2.76 8.86 -14.91
N VAL A 119 -2.75 8.89 -13.57
CA VAL A 119 -1.71 9.58 -12.79
C VAL A 119 -0.39 8.81 -12.84
N VAL A 120 -0.46 7.49 -12.92
CA VAL A 120 0.69 6.61 -13.11
C VAL A 120 0.46 5.73 -14.34
N GLU A 121 1.54 5.41 -15.02
CA GLU A 121 1.55 4.58 -16.22
C GLU A 121 1.49 3.10 -15.87
N HIS A 122 2.19 2.69 -14.79
CA HIS A 122 2.27 1.30 -14.36
C HIS A 122 2.07 1.14 -12.87
N LEU A 123 1.45 0.03 -12.49
CA LEU A 123 1.18 -0.33 -11.10
C LEU A 123 1.83 -1.69 -10.78
N HIS A 124 2.56 -1.77 -9.68
CA HIS A 124 3.10 -3.02 -9.15
C HIS A 124 2.45 -3.30 -7.80
N LEU A 125 1.55 -4.29 -7.79
CA LEU A 125 0.86 -4.76 -6.61
C LEU A 125 1.60 -5.95 -6.02
N ASN A 126 2.00 -5.84 -4.77
CA ASN A 126 2.55 -6.93 -3.99
C ASN A 126 1.79 -7.07 -2.68
N ASP A 127 1.60 -8.30 -2.24
CA ASP A 127 1.15 -8.61 -0.89
C ASP A 127 1.64 -10.00 -0.51
N LEU A 128 2.07 -10.18 0.74
CA LEU A 128 2.52 -11.47 1.24
C LEU A 128 1.34 -12.43 1.45
N ASP A 129 0.14 -11.90 1.71
CA ASP A 129 -1.06 -12.72 1.89
C ASP A 129 -1.44 -13.44 0.59
N THR A 130 -1.40 -14.78 0.63
CA THR A 130 -1.74 -15.64 -0.50
C THR A 130 -3.12 -15.35 -1.09
N GLY A 131 -4.10 -15.00 -0.26
CA GLY A 131 -5.45 -14.67 -0.72
C GLY A 131 -5.54 -13.35 -1.47
N ILE A 132 -4.88 -12.31 -0.95
CA ILE A 132 -4.77 -11.01 -1.61
C ILE A 132 -4.01 -11.13 -2.92
N PHE A 133 -2.84 -11.79 -2.91
CA PHE A 133 -2.08 -12.10 -4.13
C PHE A 133 -2.96 -12.85 -5.14
N SER A 134 -3.55 -13.97 -4.73
CA SER A 134 -4.37 -14.82 -5.60
C SER A 134 -5.52 -14.04 -6.23
N PHE A 135 -6.20 -13.19 -5.44
CA PHE A 135 -7.27 -12.36 -5.96
C PHE A 135 -6.78 -11.42 -7.07
N TRP A 136 -5.72 -10.64 -6.82
CA TRP A 136 -5.20 -9.71 -7.82
C TRP A 136 -4.66 -10.44 -9.05
N TRP A 137 -4.02 -11.59 -8.86
CA TRP A 137 -3.52 -12.43 -9.94
C TRP A 137 -4.67 -12.94 -10.82
N VAL A 138 -5.74 -13.47 -10.22
CA VAL A 138 -6.92 -13.96 -10.97
C VAL A 138 -7.65 -12.82 -11.68
N VAL A 139 -7.82 -11.65 -11.04
CA VAL A 139 -8.41 -10.47 -11.70
C VAL A 139 -7.58 -10.04 -12.91
N LYS A 140 -6.24 -10.07 -12.81
CA LYS A 140 -5.34 -9.72 -13.92
C LYS A 140 -5.42 -10.75 -15.05
N HIS A 141 -5.33 -12.04 -14.74
CA HIS A 141 -5.06 -13.07 -15.75
C HIS A 141 -6.29 -13.84 -16.23
N MET A 142 -7.29 -14.06 -15.39
CA MET A 142 -8.46 -14.91 -15.70
C MET A 142 -9.71 -14.49 -14.92
N PRO A 143 -10.19 -13.24 -15.10
CA PRO A 143 -11.28 -12.68 -14.29
C PRO A 143 -12.58 -13.48 -14.39
N PHE A 144 -12.81 -14.15 -15.53
CA PHE A 144 -14.02 -14.93 -15.78
C PHE A 144 -14.22 -16.08 -14.78
N ALA A 145 -13.14 -16.62 -14.20
CA ALA A 145 -13.22 -17.64 -13.16
C ALA A 145 -13.92 -17.13 -11.89
N LEU A 146 -13.76 -15.85 -11.54
CA LEU A 146 -14.49 -15.22 -10.44
C LEU A 146 -15.88 -14.75 -10.86
N ILE A 147 -16.02 -14.26 -12.09
CA ILE A 147 -17.29 -13.72 -12.60
C ILE A 147 -18.35 -14.81 -12.70
N GLU A 148 -18.00 -15.98 -13.24
CA GLU A 148 -18.92 -17.12 -13.31
C GLU A 148 -19.46 -17.48 -11.91
N ARG A 149 -18.58 -17.52 -10.90
CA ARG A 149 -18.97 -17.77 -9.51
C ARG A 149 -19.87 -16.66 -8.94
N LEU A 150 -19.56 -15.39 -9.22
CA LEU A 150 -20.39 -14.25 -8.80
C LEU A 150 -21.81 -14.30 -9.40
N GLN A 151 -21.94 -14.79 -10.63
CA GLN A 151 -23.20 -14.87 -11.36
C GLN A 151 -24.06 -16.07 -10.94
N THR A 152 -23.42 -17.18 -10.56
CA THR A 152 -24.10 -18.47 -10.32
C THR A 152 -24.30 -18.79 -8.84
N ILE A 153 -23.46 -18.26 -7.94
CA ILE A 153 -23.47 -18.60 -6.52
C ILE A 153 -24.10 -17.46 -5.71
N THR A 154 -25.11 -17.81 -4.89
CA THR A 154 -25.60 -16.92 -3.84
C THR A 154 -25.17 -17.45 -2.46
N PRO A 155 -24.17 -16.82 -1.81
CA PRO A 155 -23.52 -17.38 -0.64
C PRO A 155 -24.44 -17.64 0.56
N THR A 156 -24.00 -18.57 1.39
CA THR A 156 -24.61 -18.99 2.65
C THR A 156 -23.61 -18.88 3.81
N HIS A 157 -24.08 -19.05 5.04
CA HIS A 157 -23.19 -19.15 6.20
C HIS A 157 -22.24 -20.35 6.12
N LYS A 158 -22.66 -21.44 5.47
CA LYS A 158 -21.80 -22.61 5.27
C LYS A 158 -20.61 -22.24 4.39
N ASP A 159 -20.87 -21.65 3.22
CA ASP A 159 -19.82 -21.21 2.29
C ASP A 159 -18.85 -20.23 2.97
N PHE A 160 -19.38 -19.32 3.80
CA PHE A 160 -18.54 -18.40 4.59
C PHE A 160 -17.57 -19.14 5.53
N PHE A 161 -18.03 -20.12 6.29
CA PHE A 161 -17.17 -20.83 7.24
C PHE A 161 -16.18 -21.77 6.53
N GLU A 162 -16.56 -22.36 5.41
CA GLU A 162 -15.66 -23.17 4.57
C GLU A 162 -14.53 -22.29 4.01
N ALA A 163 -14.88 -21.16 3.39
CA ALA A 163 -13.91 -20.17 2.91
C ALA A 163 -13.06 -19.62 4.05
N GLN A 164 -13.63 -19.37 5.23
CA GLN A 164 -12.88 -18.92 6.40
C GLN A 164 -11.89 -19.99 6.91
N SER A 165 -12.23 -21.27 6.79
CA SER A 165 -11.31 -22.38 7.15
C SER A 165 -10.09 -22.39 6.23
N ILE A 166 -10.31 -22.22 4.92
CA ILE A 166 -9.24 -22.09 3.92
C ILE A 166 -8.22 -21.02 4.32
N ILE A 167 -8.70 -19.83 4.70
CA ILE A 167 -7.82 -18.73 5.14
C ILE A 167 -7.09 -19.10 6.44
N LYS A 168 -7.79 -19.67 7.44
CA LYS A 168 -7.20 -20.05 8.74
C LYS A 168 -6.17 -21.18 8.62
N GLU A 169 -6.30 -22.02 7.60
CA GLU A 169 -5.37 -23.09 7.26
C GLU A 169 -4.22 -22.59 6.38
N ASP A 170 -4.12 -21.28 6.15
CA ASP A 170 -3.08 -20.63 5.35
C ASP A 170 -3.07 -21.12 3.88
N TYR A 171 -4.27 -21.31 3.32
CA TYR A 171 -4.47 -21.72 1.92
C TYR A 171 -3.72 -23.00 1.52
N ARG A 172 -3.38 -23.87 2.48
CA ARG A 172 -2.58 -25.07 2.25
C ARG A 172 -3.28 -26.03 1.30
N GLY A 173 -2.62 -26.30 0.16
CA GLY A 173 -3.14 -27.21 -0.88
C GLY A 173 -4.30 -26.64 -1.69
N ILE A 174 -4.56 -25.34 -1.60
CA ILE A 174 -5.63 -24.63 -2.30
C ILE A 174 -5.05 -23.96 -3.55
N ASP A 175 -5.74 -24.09 -4.68
CA ASP A 175 -5.34 -23.42 -5.92
C ASP A 175 -5.64 -21.92 -5.90
N VAL A 176 -5.02 -21.17 -6.83
CA VAL A 176 -5.11 -19.70 -6.90
C VAL A 176 -6.54 -19.19 -7.11
N VAL A 177 -7.38 -19.93 -7.85
CA VAL A 177 -8.78 -19.51 -8.12
C VAL A 177 -9.62 -19.70 -6.88
N GLU A 178 -9.46 -20.83 -6.20
CA GLU A 178 -10.18 -21.10 -4.95
C GLU A 178 -9.71 -20.19 -3.82
N ALA A 179 -8.42 -19.90 -3.71
CA ALA A 179 -7.88 -18.93 -2.76
C ALA A 179 -8.48 -17.53 -3.01
N ALA A 180 -8.46 -17.05 -4.26
CA ALA A 180 -9.06 -15.78 -4.64
C ALA A 180 -10.55 -15.70 -4.30
N TRP A 181 -11.30 -16.78 -4.58
CA TRP A 181 -12.72 -16.86 -4.29
C TRP A 181 -12.99 -16.84 -2.77
N ALA A 182 -12.28 -17.66 -2.00
CA ALA A 182 -12.42 -17.72 -0.55
C ALA A 182 -12.14 -16.36 0.10
N SER A 183 -11.07 -15.68 -0.32
CA SER A 183 -10.72 -14.35 0.18
C SER A 183 -11.78 -13.30 -0.15
N LEU A 184 -12.30 -13.28 -1.39
CA LEU A 184 -13.38 -12.37 -1.77
C LEU A 184 -14.65 -12.67 -0.95
N LEU A 185 -15.03 -13.93 -0.83
CA LEU A 185 -16.24 -14.37 -0.13
C LEU A 185 -16.19 -13.93 1.34
N VAL A 186 -15.12 -14.27 2.05
CA VAL A 186 -14.94 -13.87 3.45
C VAL A 186 -14.91 -12.35 3.58
N ASN A 187 -14.21 -11.65 2.69
CA ASN A 187 -14.14 -10.18 2.75
C ASN A 187 -15.52 -9.51 2.60
N ARG A 188 -16.37 -10.00 1.71
CA ARG A 188 -17.69 -9.41 1.47
C ARG A 188 -18.72 -9.78 2.53
N LEU A 189 -18.55 -10.93 3.18
CA LEU A 189 -19.51 -11.47 4.13
C LEU A 189 -19.10 -11.27 5.60
N ALA A 190 -17.84 -10.98 5.89
CA ALA A 190 -17.37 -10.72 7.26
C ALA A 190 -17.67 -9.28 7.72
N TYR A 191 -17.85 -9.12 9.04
CA TYR A 191 -17.87 -7.78 9.64
C TYR A 191 -16.55 -7.04 9.35
N SER A 192 -16.68 -5.82 8.81
CA SER A 192 -15.57 -4.98 8.32
C SER A 192 -14.60 -5.63 7.30
N GLY A 193 -14.97 -6.79 6.72
CA GLY A 193 -14.10 -7.53 5.80
C GLY A 193 -12.88 -8.18 6.44
N ILE A 194 -12.87 -8.30 7.77
CA ILE A 194 -11.78 -8.92 8.54
C ILE A 194 -12.01 -10.44 8.58
N TYR A 195 -11.04 -11.23 8.15
CA TYR A 195 -11.19 -12.69 8.07
C TYR A 195 -11.46 -13.37 9.42
N LYS A 196 -10.93 -12.81 10.52
CA LYS A 196 -11.20 -13.28 11.90
C LYS A 196 -12.60 -12.93 12.40
N ALA A 197 -13.30 -12.00 11.77
CA ALA A 197 -14.59 -11.53 12.25
C ALA A 197 -15.72 -12.53 11.97
N ASN A 198 -16.83 -12.36 12.67
CA ASN A 198 -18.06 -13.09 12.40
C ASN A 198 -18.68 -12.63 11.07
N PRO A 199 -19.50 -13.50 10.44
CA PRO A 199 -20.27 -13.08 9.27
C PRO A 199 -21.26 -11.96 9.64
N LEU A 200 -21.62 -11.14 8.66
CA LEU A 200 -22.62 -10.08 8.80
C LEU A 200 -23.96 -10.68 9.26
N GLY A 201 -24.58 -10.06 10.27
CA GLY A 201 -25.76 -10.62 10.94
C GLY A 201 -25.46 -11.70 11.97
N GLY A 202 -24.20 -12.07 12.19
CA GLY A 202 -23.78 -13.07 13.16
C GLY A 202 -23.88 -14.52 12.67
N LYS A 203 -23.33 -15.45 13.46
CA LYS A 203 -23.20 -16.88 13.08
C LYS A 203 -24.53 -17.60 12.80
N LYS A 204 -25.62 -17.12 13.39
CA LYS A 204 -27.00 -17.61 13.21
C LYS A 204 -27.93 -16.53 12.64
N GLY A 205 -27.35 -15.56 11.94
CA GLY A 205 -28.08 -14.43 11.35
C GLY A 205 -28.95 -14.81 10.16
N THR A 206 -29.77 -13.86 9.70
CA THR A 206 -30.57 -14.07 8.49
C THR A 206 -29.72 -13.97 7.23
N ARG A 207 -30.14 -14.64 6.15
CA ARG A 207 -29.49 -14.54 4.82
C ARG A 207 -29.43 -13.10 4.32
N LYS A 208 -30.47 -12.30 4.57
CA LYS A 208 -30.51 -10.87 4.22
C LYS A 208 -29.40 -10.07 4.91
N ALA A 209 -29.14 -10.34 6.19
CA ALA A 209 -28.08 -9.66 6.93
C ALA A 209 -26.69 -10.08 6.44
N LEU A 210 -26.47 -11.38 6.20
CA LEU A 210 -25.23 -11.92 5.63
C LEU A 210 -24.90 -11.26 4.28
N LEU A 211 -25.87 -11.20 3.39
CA LEU A 211 -25.72 -10.69 2.03
C LEU A 211 -25.85 -9.17 1.92
N SER A 212 -25.96 -8.44 3.04
CA SER A 212 -26.14 -6.96 3.03
C SER A 212 -25.04 -6.20 2.30
N ARG A 213 -23.87 -6.83 2.09
CA ARG A 213 -22.73 -6.30 1.34
C ARG A 213 -22.36 -7.17 0.13
N TRP A 214 -23.13 -8.20 -0.18
CA TRP A 214 -22.93 -9.02 -1.37
C TRP A 214 -23.66 -8.37 -2.55
N ASN A 215 -22.91 -7.74 -3.46
CA ASN A 215 -23.46 -7.14 -4.67
C ASN A 215 -22.67 -7.66 -5.88
N PRO A 216 -23.06 -8.82 -6.44
CA PRO A 216 -22.29 -9.49 -7.49
C PRO A 216 -22.20 -8.65 -8.76
N ILE A 217 -23.27 -7.93 -9.14
CA ILE A 217 -23.31 -7.07 -10.33
C ILE A 217 -22.24 -5.96 -10.24
N GLU A 218 -22.15 -5.28 -9.09
CA GLU A 218 -21.14 -4.22 -8.90
C GLU A 218 -19.72 -4.79 -8.75
N LEU A 219 -19.57 -5.99 -8.17
CA LEU A 219 -18.27 -6.66 -8.05
C LEU A 219 -17.74 -7.06 -9.43
N GLU A 220 -18.59 -7.69 -10.26
CA GLU A 220 -18.27 -8.05 -11.64
C GLU A 220 -17.84 -6.82 -12.43
N LYS A 221 -18.62 -5.74 -12.37
CA LYS A 221 -18.29 -4.48 -13.06
C LYS A 221 -16.90 -3.95 -12.68
N ARG A 222 -16.56 -3.99 -11.39
CA ARG A 222 -15.24 -3.54 -10.90
C ARG A 222 -14.11 -4.46 -11.35
N ILE A 223 -14.31 -5.78 -11.23
CA ILE A 223 -13.32 -6.77 -11.64
C ILE A 223 -13.03 -6.62 -13.14
N MET A 224 -14.06 -6.50 -13.97
CA MET A 224 -13.89 -6.29 -15.42
C MET A 224 -13.21 -4.96 -15.74
N HIS A 225 -13.55 -3.88 -15.04
CA HIS A 225 -12.87 -2.59 -15.23
C HIS A 225 -11.38 -2.67 -14.88
N ILE A 226 -11.03 -3.34 -13.79
CA ILE A 226 -9.62 -3.53 -13.40
C ILE A 226 -8.89 -4.42 -14.41
N HIS A 227 -9.54 -5.48 -14.89
CA HIS A 227 -8.98 -6.35 -15.93
C HIS A 227 -8.70 -5.60 -17.23
N GLN A 228 -9.51 -4.60 -17.61
CA GLN A 228 -9.22 -3.76 -18.78
C GLN A 228 -7.92 -2.95 -18.63
N LEU A 229 -7.40 -2.79 -17.41
CA LEU A 229 -6.13 -2.13 -17.12
C LEU A 229 -4.98 -3.14 -16.89
N SER A 230 -5.22 -4.45 -17.08
CA SER A 230 -4.30 -5.54 -16.68
C SER A 230 -2.89 -5.40 -17.21
N GLU A 231 -2.71 -4.94 -18.46
CA GLU A 231 -1.40 -4.77 -19.09
C GLU A 231 -0.51 -3.76 -18.37
N ARG A 232 -1.11 -2.84 -17.61
CA ARG A 232 -0.43 -1.82 -16.81
C ARG A 232 -0.28 -2.22 -15.33
N ILE A 233 -0.54 -3.50 -15.01
CA ILE A 233 -0.49 -4.03 -13.64
C ILE A 233 0.45 -5.22 -13.59
N THR A 234 1.42 -5.19 -12.68
CA THR A 234 2.22 -6.34 -12.23
C THR A 234 1.68 -6.80 -10.88
N VAL A 235 1.60 -8.12 -10.66
CA VAL A 235 1.16 -8.73 -9.39
C VAL A 235 2.21 -9.72 -8.92
N THR A 236 2.71 -9.56 -7.69
CA THR A 236 3.75 -10.42 -7.08
C THR A 236 3.38 -10.82 -5.65
N GLN A 237 4.03 -11.87 -5.15
CA GLN A 237 3.94 -12.34 -3.76
C GLN A 237 5.36 -12.48 -3.20
N GLU A 238 6.04 -11.35 -3.06
CA GLU A 238 7.44 -11.26 -2.66
C GLU A 238 7.57 -10.68 -1.25
N ASN A 239 8.75 -10.87 -0.64
CA ASN A 239 9.08 -10.17 0.59
C ASN A 239 9.06 -8.66 0.34
N ALA A 240 8.34 -7.92 1.19
CA ALA A 240 8.15 -6.49 0.99
C ALA A 240 9.45 -5.69 1.04
N LEU A 241 10.42 -6.07 1.89
CA LEU A 241 11.70 -5.37 2.01
C LEU A 241 12.57 -5.58 0.76
N GLU A 242 12.62 -6.81 0.24
CA GLU A 242 13.31 -7.13 -1.01
C GLU A 242 12.74 -6.31 -2.18
N LEU A 243 11.41 -6.28 -2.32
CA LEU A 243 10.76 -5.48 -3.36
C LEU A 243 11.02 -3.97 -3.20
N ILE A 244 11.06 -3.46 -1.96
CA ILE A 244 11.38 -2.05 -1.70
C ILE A 244 12.81 -1.75 -2.16
N GLU A 245 13.78 -2.59 -1.80
CA GLU A 245 15.18 -2.44 -2.22
C GLU A 245 15.31 -2.41 -3.74
N GLU A 246 14.69 -3.36 -4.44
CA GLU A 246 14.73 -3.42 -5.90
C GLU A 246 14.05 -2.23 -6.56
N ALA A 247 12.86 -1.85 -6.08
CA ALA A 247 12.09 -0.74 -6.63
C ALA A 247 12.75 0.62 -6.38
N TYR A 248 13.59 0.75 -5.34
CA TYR A 248 14.21 2.02 -4.99
C TYR A 248 15.17 2.53 -6.07
N TRP A 249 15.79 1.63 -6.82
CA TRP A 249 16.73 1.98 -7.89
C TRP A 249 16.05 2.60 -9.11
N ASP A 250 14.74 2.45 -9.25
CA ASP A 250 13.97 3.10 -10.29
C ASP A 250 13.59 4.54 -9.87
N GLY A 251 14.36 5.50 -10.38
CA GLY A 251 14.11 6.92 -10.16
C GLY A 251 12.80 7.44 -10.75
N GLU A 252 12.05 6.67 -11.56
CA GLU A 252 10.71 7.04 -12.03
C GLU A 252 9.59 6.36 -11.21
N SER A 253 9.97 5.60 -10.18
CA SER A 253 9.03 4.96 -9.26
C SER A 253 8.69 5.84 -8.05
N THR A 254 7.50 5.61 -7.52
CA THR A 254 7.12 5.95 -6.15
C THR A 254 6.71 4.68 -5.43
N ILE A 255 7.31 4.44 -4.27
CA ILE A 255 7.00 3.31 -3.42
C ILE A 255 6.00 3.78 -2.37
N PHE A 256 4.79 3.22 -2.43
CA PHE A 256 3.72 3.48 -1.48
C PHE A 256 3.63 2.34 -0.48
N ILE A 257 3.93 2.65 0.78
CA ILE A 257 4.14 1.68 1.83
C ILE A 257 3.05 1.88 2.89
N ASP A 258 2.11 0.93 2.96
CA ASP A 258 1.01 0.90 3.93
C ASP A 258 1.05 -0.42 4.73
N PRO A 259 2.07 -0.60 5.58
CA PRO A 259 2.31 -1.86 6.28
C PRO A 259 1.23 -2.12 7.34
N PRO A 260 1.12 -3.35 7.86
CA PRO A 260 0.22 -3.68 8.96
C PRO A 260 0.36 -2.71 10.15
N TYR A 261 -0.77 -2.28 10.73
CA TYR A 261 -0.78 -1.39 11.89
C TYR A 261 -0.12 -2.03 13.12
N PHE A 262 0.67 -1.25 13.87
CA PHE A 262 1.49 -1.75 14.98
C PHE A 262 0.66 -2.48 16.06
N GLU A 263 -0.29 -1.80 16.71
CA GLU A 263 -1.06 -2.40 17.80
C GLU A 263 -2.16 -3.34 17.31
N LYS A 264 -2.85 -2.98 16.22
CA LYS A 264 -4.05 -3.70 15.73
C LYS A 264 -3.74 -4.72 14.64
N GLY A 265 -2.47 -4.87 14.24
CA GLY A 265 -2.10 -5.65 13.08
C GLY A 265 -2.53 -7.11 13.17
N LYS A 266 -2.26 -7.74 14.32
CA LYS A 266 -2.62 -9.14 14.61
C LYS A 266 -4.11 -9.43 14.49
N ASP A 267 -4.96 -8.46 14.82
CA ASP A 267 -6.42 -8.64 14.80
C ASP A 267 -7.02 -8.39 13.42
N LEU A 268 -6.37 -7.55 12.62
CA LEU A 268 -6.91 -7.06 11.35
C LEU A 268 -6.41 -7.84 10.14
N TYR A 269 -5.14 -8.27 10.15
CA TYR A 269 -4.47 -8.85 8.99
C TYR A 269 -4.11 -10.32 9.22
N HIS A 270 -4.04 -11.07 8.13
CA HIS A 270 -3.63 -12.47 8.16
C HIS A 270 -2.10 -12.58 8.29
N CYS A 271 -1.37 -11.87 7.44
CA CYS A 271 0.05 -11.55 7.63
C CYS A 271 0.18 -10.22 8.38
N TYR A 272 0.98 -10.18 9.45
CA TYR A 272 1.16 -8.97 10.27
C TYR A 272 2.64 -8.77 10.63
N TYR A 273 3.00 -7.53 10.91
CA TYR A 273 4.34 -7.17 11.37
C TYR A 273 4.45 -7.28 12.90
N THR A 274 5.60 -7.76 13.34
CA THR A 274 6.10 -7.65 14.72
C THR A 274 6.85 -6.33 14.89
N GLU A 275 7.21 -6.00 16.13
CA GLU A 275 8.06 -4.84 16.43
C GLU A 275 9.39 -4.88 15.65
N LYS A 276 9.99 -6.07 15.55
CA LYS A 276 11.21 -6.28 14.79
C LYS A 276 11.02 -5.95 13.30
N ASP A 277 9.94 -6.41 12.70
CA ASP A 277 9.65 -6.17 11.28
C ASP A 277 9.44 -4.67 10.99
N HIS A 278 8.86 -3.93 11.95
CA HIS A 278 8.73 -2.47 11.87
C HIS A 278 10.09 -1.76 11.92
N ILE A 279 10.99 -2.21 12.80
CA ILE A 279 12.35 -1.68 12.91
C ILE A 279 13.15 -1.97 11.63
N GLU A 280 13.04 -3.18 11.09
CA GLU A 280 13.73 -3.55 9.84
C GLU A 280 13.24 -2.69 8.66
N LEU A 281 11.93 -2.45 8.56
CA LEU A 281 11.37 -1.55 7.56
C LEU A 281 11.90 -0.11 7.71
N SER A 282 11.92 0.45 8.93
CA SER A 282 12.39 1.82 9.12
C SER A 282 13.87 1.96 8.80
N HIS A 283 14.70 1.02 9.26
CA HIS A 283 16.12 0.99 8.97
C HIS A 283 16.39 0.92 7.48
N LEU A 284 15.66 0.07 6.75
CA LEU A 284 15.78 0.00 5.30
C LEU A 284 15.47 1.36 4.65
N LEU A 285 14.32 1.95 4.97
CA LEU A 285 13.87 3.17 4.32
C LEU A 285 14.76 4.38 4.65
N ASP A 286 15.21 4.51 5.90
CA ASP A 286 16.16 5.55 6.28
C ASP A 286 17.51 5.33 5.59
N SER A 287 18.00 4.08 5.48
CA SER A 287 19.27 3.76 4.80
C SER A 287 19.23 4.08 3.32
N LEU A 288 18.14 3.70 2.63
CA LEU A 288 17.95 4.00 1.20
C LEU A 288 17.92 5.50 0.95
N TYR A 289 17.09 6.24 1.70
CA TYR A 289 16.96 7.69 1.58
C TYR A 289 18.26 8.43 1.90
N HIS A 290 19.00 7.95 2.89
CA HIS A 290 20.26 8.53 3.33
C HIS A 290 21.37 8.30 2.31
N GLY A 291 21.57 7.05 1.87
CA GLY A 291 22.76 6.65 1.14
C GLY A 291 22.75 7.02 -0.35
N CYS A 292 21.59 7.08 -1.00
CA CYS A 292 21.56 7.31 -2.45
C CYS A 292 20.27 7.94 -2.99
N PRO A 293 20.35 8.69 -4.11
CA PRO A 293 19.19 9.06 -4.93
C PRO A 293 18.42 7.84 -5.43
N GLY A 294 17.10 7.85 -5.28
CA GLY A 294 16.26 6.80 -5.84
C GLY A 294 14.81 7.21 -6.03
N ALA A 295 13.93 6.22 -5.88
CA ALA A 295 12.48 6.37 -5.90
C ALA A 295 12.00 7.35 -4.80
N ASP A 296 10.80 7.91 -5.01
CA ASP A 296 10.11 8.59 -3.91
C ASP A 296 9.47 7.56 -2.97
N ILE A 297 9.50 7.82 -1.67
CA ILE A 297 8.94 6.96 -0.64
C ILE A 297 7.78 7.69 0.05
N ILE A 298 6.63 7.02 0.13
CA ILE A 298 5.48 7.47 0.91
C ILE A 298 5.10 6.34 1.86
N VAL A 299 5.21 6.58 3.17
CA VAL A 299 4.81 5.64 4.22
C VAL A 299 3.56 6.15 4.92
N THR A 300 2.60 5.27 5.17
CA THR A 300 1.42 5.58 5.98
C THR A 300 1.30 4.67 7.19
N TYR A 301 0.94 5.24 8.34
CA TYR A 301 0.69 4.50 9.57
C TYR A 301 -0.49 5.08 10.34
N ASN A 302 -1.12 4.28 11.21
CA ASN A 302 -1.87 4.85 12.33
C ASN A 302 -0.90 5.61 13.25
N TYR A 303 -1.30 6.76 13.76
CA TYR A 303 -0.45 7.51 14.68
C TYR A 303 -0.20 6.69 15.94
N HIS A 304 1.08 6.51 16.26
CA HIS A 304 1.58 5.93 17.50
C HIS A 304 2.95 6.55 17.77
N GLU A 305 3.22 6.97 19.00
CA GLU A 305 4.44 7.70 19.35
C GLU A 305 5.71 6.89 19.02
N TRP A 306 5.71 5.59 19.32
CA TRP A 306 6.82 4.70 18.96
C TRP A 306 7.11 4.68 17.45
N ILE A 307 6.08 4.69 16.60
CA ILE A 307 6.25 4.72 15.14
C ILE A 307 6.78 6.08 14.68
N ASP A 308 6.32 7.19 15.26
CA ASP A 308 6.81 8.53 14.92
C ASP A 308 8.31 8.68 15.24
N ASN A 309 8.74 8.08 16.36
CA ASN A 309 10.13 8.08 16.81
C ASN A 309 11.03 7.08 16.06
N LEU A 310 10.45 6.18 15.28
CA LEU A 310 11.19 5.10 14.62
C LEU A 310 11.92 5.53 13.34
N TYR A 311 11.44 6.60 12.69
CA TYR A 311 11.96 7.08 11.41
C TYR A 311 12.75 8.37 11.57
N TYR A 312 13.96 8.47 11.06
CA TYR A 312 14.79 9.66 11.27
C TYR A 312 14.56 10.75 10.23
N TYR A 313 14.57 10.39 8.94
CA TYR A 313 14.67 11.37 7.85
C TYR A 313 13.37 11.85 7.17
N PRO A 314 12.20 11.20 7.27
CA PRO A 314 11.07 11.60 6.45
C PRO A 314 10.49 12.96 6.83
N GLN A 315 9.89 13.63 5.85
CA GLN A 315 8.97 14.73 6.11
C GLN A 315 7.71 14.17 6.77
N ARG A 316 7.52 14.50 8.04
CA ARG A 316 6.35 14.06 8.83
C ARG A 316 5.09 14.87 8.51
N LYS A 317 3.96 14.17 8.42
CA LYS A 317 2.61 14.74 8.28
C LYS A 317 1.65 14.01 9.20
N ILE A 318 1.06 14.71 10.16
CA ILE A 318 0.02 14.16 11.03
C ILE A 318 -1.33 14.64 10.51
N ILE A 319 -2.25 13.70 10.27
CA ILE A 319 -3.58 13.98 9.74
C ILE A 319 -4.68 13.33 10.57
N SER A 320 -5.85 13.94 10.62
CA SER A 320 -7.05 13.34 11.23
C SER A 320 -7.76 12.39 10.27
N ARG A 321 -8.28 11.27 10.80
CA ARG A 321 -9.11 10.32 10.05
C ARG A 321 -10.37 9.93 10.81
N THR A 322 -11.50 10.05 10.11
CA THR A 322 -12.78 9.48 10.54
C THR A 322 -12.88 8.04 10.02
N TYR A 323 -12.64 7.07 10.90
CA TYR A 323 -12.92 5.66 10.60
C TYR A 323 -14.43 5.49 10.36
N SER A 324 -14.80 4.75 9.31
CA SER A 324 -16.18 4.33 9.11
C SER A 324 -16.50 3.24 10.12
N ALA A 325 -17.57 3.43 10.90
CA ALA A 325 -18.17 2.42 11.78
C ALA A 325 -18.66 1.18 11.03
#